data_AF-A0A1Y4CBB8-F1
#
_entry.id   AF-A0A1Y4CBB8-F1
#
_cell.length_a   1.000
_cell.length_b   1.000
_cell.length_c   1.000
_cell.angle_alpha   90.00
_cell.angle_beta   90.00
_cell.angle_gamma   90.00
#
_symmetry.space_group_name_H-M   'P 1'
#
loop_
_entity.id
_entity.type
_entity.pdbx_description
1 polymer ?
#
loop_
_entity_poly.entity_id
_entity_poly.type
_entity_poly.pdbx_seq_one_letter_code
_entity_poly.pdbx_strand_id
1 'polypeptide(L)'
;GDVLGVARVAGIMAAKRTWEVIPLCHPLLLSHLAVEFEILEEECAVRAECTVKLSGKTGVEMEALTGVSVALLTIYDMCKAIDKGMELGEIRLVHKEGGKSGVYDRG
;
A
#
# COMPACT_ATOMS: atom_id res chain seq x y z
N GLY A 1 -20.41 1.16 -6.12
CA GLY A 1 -20.00 -0.20 -5.69
C GLY A 1 -19.21 -0.10 -4.41
N ASP A 2 -18.76 -1.21 -3.84
CA ASP A 2 -17.88 -1.21 -2.66
C ASP A 2 -16.47 -0.77 -3.06
N VAL A 3 -16.20 0.53 -2.98
CA VAL A 3 -14.93 1.15 -3.41
C VAL A 3 -13.77 0.63 -2.55
N LEU A 4 -13.94 0.62 -1.23
CA LEU A 4 -12.87 0.23 -0.30
C LEU A 4 -12.60 -1.27 -0.37
N GLY A 5 -13.62 -2.11 -0.55
CA GLY A 5 -13.44 -3.55 -0.76
C GLY A 5 -12.63 -3.86 -2.02
N VAL A 6 -12.95 -3.21 -3.15
CA VAL A 6 -12.22 -3.39 -4.42
C VAL A 6 -10.79 -2.86 -4.30
N ALA A 7 -10.60 -1.68 -3.71
CA ALA A 7 -9.27 -1.10 -3.48
C ALA A 7 -8.39 -2.00 -2.58
N ARG A 8 -8.98 -2.64 -1.57
CA ARG A 8 -8.29 -3.61 -0.70
C ARG A 8 -7.71 -4.76 -1.50
N VAL A 9 -8.53 -5.36 -2.36
CA VAL A 9 -8.12 -6.49 -3.21
C VAL A 9 -7.05 -6.05 -4.20
N ALA A 10 -7.20 -4.88 -4.81
CA ALA A 10 -6.21 -4.34 -5.73
C ALA A 10 -4.85 -4.11 -5.07
N GLY A 11 -4.81 -3.51 -3.88
CA GLY A 11 -3.57 -3.34 -3.11
C GLY A 11 -2.94 -4.68 -2.72
N ILE A 12 -3.75 -5.66 -2.32
CA ILE A 12 -3.30 -7.02 -2.00
C ILE A 12 -2.67 -7.70 -3.23
N MET A 13 -3.30 -7.58 -4.40
CA MET A 13 -2.80 -8.15 -5.64
C MET A 13 -1.50 -7.48 -6.08
N ALA A 14 -1.42 -6.15 -5.95
CA ALA A 14 -0.26 -5.37 -6.35
C ALA A 14 0.98 -5.68 -5.50
N ALA A 15 0.83 -5.74 -4.17
CA ALA A 15 1.95 -6.06 -3.29
C ALA A 15 2.53 -7.46 -3.54
N LYS A 16 1.72 -8.44 -3.96
CA LYS A 16 2.21 -9.78 -4.35
C LYS A 16 2.98 -9.79 -5.67
N ARG A 17 2.80 -8.75 -6.49
CA ARG A 17 3.37 -8.62 -7.84
C ARG A 17 4.29 -7.41 -7.95
N THR A 18 4.80 -6.90 -6.83
CA THR A 18 5.72 -5.75 -6.80
C THR A 18 6.94 -5.96 -7.70
N TRP A 19 7.49 -7.17 -7.72
CA TRP A 19 8.63 -7.55 -8.56
C TRP A 19 8.35 -7.49 -10.07
N GLU A 20 7.09 -7.54 -10.50
CA GLU A 20 6.72 -7.38 -11.92
C GLU A 20 6.75 -5.91 -12.35
N VAL A 21 6.61 -4.98 -11.39
CA VAL A 21 6.54 -3.53 -11.64
C VAL A 21 7.87 -2.85 -11.33
N ILE A 22 8.61 -3.31 -10.31
CA ILE A 22 9.86 -2.72 -9.84
C ILE A 22 11.03 -3.60 -10.29
N PRO A 23 11.85 -3.18 -11.28
CA PRO A 23 12.77 -4.08 -12.00
C PRO A 23 13.82 -4.83 -11.16
N LEU A 24 14.17 -4.31 -9.98
CA LEU A 24 15.20 -4.89 -9.11
C LEU A 24 14.62 -5.49 -7.82
N CYS A 25 13.28 -5.53 -7.69
CA CYS A 25 12.64 -6.26 -6.62
C CYS A 25 12.69 -7.77 -6.90
N HIS A 26 12.87 -8.54 -5.83
CA HIS A 26 12.86 -10.00 -5.92
C HIS A 26 11.43 -10.51 -5.78
N PRO A 27 11.08 -11.65 -6.38
CA PRO A 27 9.84 -12.33 -6.04
C PRO A 27 9.90 -12.83 -4.58
N LEU A 28 8.93 -12.44 -3.76
CA LEU A 28 8.87 -12.76 -2.33
C LEU A 28 7.61 -13.54 -1.97
N LEU A 29 7.78 -14.55 -1.12
CA LEU A 29 6.67 -15.28 -0.50
C LEU A 29 6.22 -14.55 0.76
N LEU A 30 5.21 -13.69 0.61
CA LEU A 30 4.67 -12.88 1.70
C LEU A 30 3.86 -13.74 2.67
N SER A 31 4.14 -13.60 3.97
CA SER A 31 3.46 -14.34 5.05
C SER A 31 2.23 -13.62 5.59
N HIS A 32 2.19 -12.29 5.47
CA HIS A 32 1.06 -11.46 5.86
C HIS A 32 0.96 -10.28 4.91
N LEU A 33 -0.27 -9.89 4.61
CA LEU A 33 -0.59 -8.73 3.80
C LEU A 33 -1.96 -8.20 4.20
N ALA A 34 -2.01 -6.95 4.66
CA ALA A 34 -3.24 -6.25 4.96
C ALA A 34 -3.21 -4.86 4.32
N VAL A 35 -4.36 -4.44 3.79
CA VAL A 35 -4.59 -3.07 3.36
C VAL A 35 -5.82 -2.60 4.13
N GLU A 36 -5.69 -1.51 4.87
CA GLU A 36 -6.70 -0.95 5.75
C GLU A 36 -7.00 0.49 5.35
N PHE A 37 -8.22 0.94 5.63
CA PHE A 37 -8.71 2.26 5.24
C PHE A 37 -9.38 2.94 6.41
N GLU A 38 -9.12 4.22 6.56
CA GLU A 38 -9.76 5.11 7.51
C GLU A 38 -10.34 6.31 6.73
N ILE A 39 -11.62 6.60 6.96
CA ILE A 39 -12.27 7.77 6.37
C ILE A 39 -12.06 8.95 7.31
N LEU A 40 -11.44 10.01 6.81
CA LEU A 40 -11.16 11.24 7.53
C LEU A 40 -12.18 12.29 7.06
N GLU A 41 -13.36 12.30 7.69
CA GLU A 41 -14.48 13.15 7.26
C GLU A 41 -14.13 14.64 7.32
N GLU A 42 -13.42 15.08 8.36
CA GLU A 42 -13.02 16.48 8.55
C GLU A 42 -12.02 16.97 7.49
N GLU A 43 -11.20 16.04 6.97
CA GLU A 43 -10.17 16.31 5.96
C GLU A 43 -10.67 16.04 4.53
N CYS A 44 -11.90 15.54 4.37
CA CYS A 44 -12.43 15.02 3.11
C CYS A 44 -11.48 14.01 2.44
N ALA A 45 -10.83 13.15 3.24
CA ALA A 45 -9.76 12.27 2.79
C ALA A 45 -10.01 10.80 3.16
N VAL A 46 -9.33 9.90 2.44
CA VAL A 46 -9.21 8.50 2.81
C VAL A 46 -7.74 8.20 3.08
N ARG A 47 -7.43 7.76 4.31
CA ARG A 47 -6.12 7.27 4.67
C ARG A 47 -6.08 5.76 4.43
N ALA A 48 -5.05 5.32 3.72
CA ALA A 48 -4.81 3.91 3.45
C ALA A 48 -3.50 3.47 4.10
N GLU A 49 -3.51 2.32 4.76
CA GLU A 49 -2.31 1.71 5.35
C GLU A 49 -2.12 0.30 4.78
N CYS A 50 -0.90 -0.02 4.35
CA CYS A 50 -0.54 -1.34 3.84
C CYS A 50 0.55 -1.96 4.70
N THR A 51 0.22 -3.06 5.37
CA THR A 51 1.15 -3.79 6.25
C THR A 51 1.51 -5.13 5.64
N VAL A 52 2.81 -5.34 5.42
CA VAL A 52 3.37 -6.54 4.80
C VAL A 52 4.36 -7.20 5.75
N LYS A 53 4.33 -8.54 5.86
CA LYS A 53 5.33 -9.31 6.60
C LYS A 53 5.84 -10.47 5.78
N LEU A 54 7.12 -10.78 5.91
CA LEU A 54 7.72 -12.00 5.38
C LEU A 54 8.74 -12.57 6.37
N SER A 55 9.15 -13.81 6.13
CA SER A 55 10.35 -14.42 6.72
C SER A 55 11.36 -14.67 5.60
N GLY A 56 12.44 -13.90 5.55
CA GLY A 56 13.34 -13.88 4.40
C GLY A 56 14.54 -12.96 4.56
N LYS A 57 15.35 -12.84 3.50
CA LYS A 57 16.65 -12.15 3.53
C LYS A 57 16.58 -10.67 3.13
N THR A 58 15.46 -10.22 2.58
CA THR A 58 15.23 -8.84 2.15
C THR A 58 13.99 -8.27 2.84
N GLY A 59 13.94 -6.94 2.94
CA GLY A 59 12.76 -6.23 3.46
C GLY A 59 11.58 -6.25 2.49
N VAL A 60 10.46 -5.70 2.95
CA VAL A 60 9.16 -5.62 2.25
C VAL A 60 8.63 -4.19 2.11
N GLU A 61 9.53 -3.21 2.20
CA GLU A 61 9.20 -1.80 2.07
C GLU A 61 8.49 -1.53 0.74
N MET A 62 8.98 -2.16 -0.33
CA MET A 62 8.45 -1.97 -1.68
C MET A 62 7.09 -2.61 -1.87
N GLU A 63 6.84 -3.77 -1.26
CA GLU A 63 5.54 -4.44 -1.28
C GLU A 63 4.49 -3.62 -0.55
N ALA A 64 4.84 -3.02 0.60
CA ALA A 64 3.97 -2.13 1.34
C ALA A 64 3.60 -0.89 0.52
N LEU A 65 4.61 -0.19 -0.02
CA LEU A 65 4.43 1.02 -0.81
C LEU A 65 3.65 0.75 -2.11
N THR A 66 3.96 -0.34 -2.81
CA THR A 66 3.23 -0.71 -4.03
C THR A 66 1.76 -1.01 -3.73
N GLY A 67 1.50 -1.77 -2.65
CA GLY A 67 0.13 -2.12 -2.25
C GLY A 67 -0.71 -0.90 -1.93
N VAL A 68 -0.19 0.05 -1.14
CA VAL A 68 -0.94 1.29 -0.82
C VAL A 68 -1.13 2.17 -2.05
N SER A 69 -0.12 2.31 -2.91
CA SER A 69 -0.24 3.10 -4.14
C SER A 69 -1.33 2.58 -5.07
N VAL A 70 -1.39 1.27 -5.29
CA VAL A 70 -2.42 0.69 -6.17
C VAL A 70 -3.80 0.72 -5.52
N ALA A 71 -3.90 0.56 -4.20
CA ALA A 71 -5.17 0.75 -3.49
C ALA A 71 -5.71 2.18 -3.69
N LEU A 72 -4.87 3.20 -3.52
CA LEU A 72 -5.25 4.60 -3.75
C LEU A 72 -5.60 4.88 -5.22
N LEU A 73 -4.83 4.35 -6.17
CA LEU A 73 -5.15 4.46 -7.60
C LEU A 73 -6.51 3.81 -7.94
N THR A 74 -6.86 2.74 -7.24
CA THR A 74 -8.16 2.07 -7.42
C THR A 74 -9.31 2.91 -6.87
N ILE A 75 -9.13 3.55 -5.71
CA ILE A 75 -10.10 4.53 -5.20
C ILE A 75 -10.27 5.66 -6.20
N TYR A 76 -9.17 6.23 -6.71
CA TYR A 76 -9.22 7.26 -7.73
C TYR A 76 -9.99 6.77 -8.97
N ASP A 77 -9.68 5.59 -9.50
CA ASP A 77 -10.36 5.02 -10.67
C ASP A 77 -11.87 4.89 -10.47
N MET A 78 -12.30 4.46 -9.29
CA MET A 78 -13.71 4.27 -8.98
C MET A 78 -14.46 5.58 -8.70
N CYS A 79 -13.76 6.64 -8.28
CA CYS A 79 -14.36 7.91 -7.90
C CYS A 79 -14.14 9.04 -8.93
N LYS A 80 -13.26 8.89 -9.93
CA LYS A 80 -12.88 9.93 -10.91
C LYS A 80 -14.03 10.50 -11.76
N ALA A 81 -15.16 9.79 -11.82
CA ALA A 81 -16.36 10.26 -12.49
C ALA A 81 -17.10 11.35 -11.68
N ILE A 82 -16.92 11.34 -10.35
CA ILE A 82 -17.52 12.28 -9.41
C ILE A 82 -16.59 13.48 -9.23
N ASP A 83 -15.31 13.22 -8.99
CA ASP A 83 -14.29 14.25 -8.83
C ASP A 83 -12.97 13.84 -9.50
N LYS A 84 -12.51 14.63 -10.47
CA LYS A 84 -11.23 14.41 -11.15
C LYS A 84 -10.06 15.09 -10.45
N GLY A 85 -10.33 16.00 -9.52
CA GLY A 85 -9.35 16.79 -8.78
C GLY A 85 -8.77 16.09 -7.55
N MET A 86 -9.21 14.86 -7.25
CA MET A 86 -8.62 14.06 -6.17
C MET A 86 -7.10 13.92 -6.35
N GLU A 87 -6.36 14.04 -5.24
CA GLU A 87 -4.92 13.89 -5.23
C GLU A 87 -4.50 12.65 -4.45
N LEU A 88 -3.42 12.00 -4.89
CA LEU A 88 -2.78 10.92 -4.17
C LEU A 88 -1.50 11.50 -3.55
N GLY A 89 -1.48 11.64 -2.23
CA GLY A 89 -0.40 12.28 -1.49
C GLY A 89 0.13 11.44 -0.34
N GLU A 90 1.23 11.91 0.26
CA GLU A 90 1.78 11.36 1.50
C GLU A 90 2.03 9.83 1.46
N ILE A 91 2.39 9.29 0.30
CA ILE A 91 2.76 7.88 0.16
C ILE A 91 4.19 7.70 0.70
N ARG A 92 4.31 7.02 1.84
CA ARG A 92 5.57 6.94 2.57
C ARG A 92 5.62 5.71 3.47
N LEU A 93 6.83 5.26 3.79
CA LEU A 93 7.06 4.23 4.80
C LEU A 93 6.90 4.85 6.20
N VAL A 94 6.11 4.22 7.06
CA VAL A 94 5.84 4.70 8.43
C VAL A 94 6.53 3.87 9.50
N HIS A 95 6.66 2.56 9.25
CA HIS A 95 7.29 1.62 10.15
C HIS A 95 7.93 0.49 9.33
N LYS A 96 9.10 0.02 9.76
CA LYS A 96 9.75 -1.17 9.25
C LYS A 96 10.60 -1.81 10.34
N GLU A 97 10.44 -3.11 10.54
CA GLU A 97 11.23 -3.89 11.49
C GLU A 97 11.93 -5.05 10.78
N GLY A 98 13.09 -5.46 11.32
CA GLY A 98 13.84 -6.64 10.87
C GLY A 98 15.02 -6.34 9.94
N GLY A 99 15.84 -7.35 9.67
CA GLY A 99 17.09 -7.19 8.93
C GLY A 99 18.18 -6.46 9.72
N LYS A 100 19.34 -6.26 9.10
CA LYS A 100 20.53 -5.70 9.78
C LYS A 100 20.35 -4.24 10.25
N SER A 101 19.49 -3.48 9.59
CA SER A 101 19.26 -2.07 9.93
C SER A 101 18.30 -1.86 11.10
N GLY A 102 17.74 -2.93 11.68
CA GLY A 102 16.84 -2.85 12.83
C GLY A 102 15.49 -2.23 12.50
N VAL A 103 14.91 -1.59 13.53
CA VAL A 103 13.61 -0.90 13.49
C VAL A 103 13.78 0.51 12.94
N TYR A 104 12.90 0.87 12.02
CA TYR A 104 12.67 2.22 11.55
C TYR A 104 11.23 2.61 11.91
N ASP A 105 11.11 3.70 12.66
CA ASP A 105 9.85 4.39 12.89
C ASP A 105 9.99 5.80 12.33
N ARG A 106 8.98 6.24 11.58
CA ARG A 106 8.95 7.60 11.06
C ARG A 106 8.73 8.59 12.21
N GLY A 107 9.61 9.59 12.30
CA GLY A 107 9.48 10.74 13.20
C GLY A 107 8.60 11.85 12.65
#